data_AF-A0A1S1U623-F1
#
_entry.id   AF-A0A1S1U623-F1
#
_cell.length_a   1.000
_cell.length_b   1.000
_cell.length_c   1.000
_cell.angle_alpha   90.00
_cell.angle_beta   90.00
_cell.angle_gamma   90.00
#
_symmetry.space_group_name_H-M   'P 1'
#
loop_
_entity.id
_entity.type
_entity.pdbx_description
1 polymer ?
#
loop_
_entity_poly.entity_id
_entity_poly.type
_entity_poly.pdbx_seq_one_letter_code
_entity_poly.pdbx_strand_id
1 'polypeptide(L)'
;MISKESAPAAWATRMYELEDAQEHLATLISEMSSQVDYGEVNLRVDLGHVFTHLNRAWHLRDLTEDLDQEQWQRAGQFPKDLDPI
;
A
#
# COMPACT_ATOMS: atom_id res chain seq x y z
N MET A 1 2.52 -0.82 17.73
CA MET A 1 1.91 -0.12 16.59
C MET A 1 1.64 1.32 16.97
N ILE A 2 2.01 2.24 16.10
CA ILE A 2 1.67 3.66 16.20
C ILE A 2 0.15 3.85 16.20
N SER A 3 -0.31 4.92 16.85
CA SER A 3 -1.69 5.38 16.82
C SER A 3 -1.77 6.86 16.51
N LYS A 4 -3.00 7.35 16.27
CA LYS A 4 -3.27 8.77 16.08
C LYS A 4 -2.82 9.62 17.27
N GLU A 5 -2.86 9.06 18.48
CA GLU A 5 -2.45 9.72 19.73
C GLU A 5 -0.95 9.60 19.98
N SER A 6 -0.35 8.44 19.71
CA SER A 6 1.07 8.19 20.02
C SER A 6 2.03 8.81 19.01
N ALA A 7 1.64 8.86 17.74
CA ALA A 7 2.44 9.43 16.64
C ALA A 7 1.53 9.96 15.52
N PRO A 8 0.87 11.12 15.70
CA PRO A 8 -0.15 11.61 14.78
C PRO A 8 0.30 11.75 13.32
N ALA A 9 1.53 12.24 13.10
CA ALA A 9 2.08 12.43 11.75
C ALA A 9 2.35 11.10 11.05
N ALA A 10 3.08 10.18 11.70
CA ALA A 10 3.34 8.86 11.16
C ALA A 10 2.04 8.05 10.96
N TRP A 11 1.07 8.22 11.86
CA TRP A 11 -0.26 7.64 11.70
C TRP A 11 -0.96 8.16 10.45
N ALA A 12 -0.92 9.48 10.21
CA ALA A 12 -1.50 10.07 9.00
C ALA A 12 -0.85 9.51 7.73
N THR A 13 0.48 9.42 7.68
CA THR A 13 1.20 8.79 6.55
C THR A 13 0.73 7.36 6.29
N ARG A 14 0.62 6.54 7.35
CA ARG A 14 0.11 5.18 7.24
C ARG A 14 -1.33 5.14 6.72
N MET A 15 -2.18 6.07 7.14
CA MET A 15 -3.56 6.17 6.67
C MET A 15 -3.62 6.58 5.19
N TYR A 16 -2.78 7.51 4.74
CA TYR A 16 -2.71 7.87 3.33
C TYR A 16 -2.33 6.68 2.44
N GLU A 17 -1.38 5.83 2.85
CA GLU A 17 -1.07 4.60 2.11
C GLU A 17 -2.28 3.64 2.03
N LEU A 18 -3.09 3.55 3.08
CA LEU A 18 -4.32 2.73 3.03
C LEU A 18 -5.39 3.33 2.13
N GLU A 19 -5.53 4.65 2.12
CA GLU A 19 -6.46 5.39 1.26
C GLU A 19 -6.05 5.28 -0.22
N ASP A 20 -4.76 5.42 -0.53
CA ASP A 20 -4.22 5.21 -1.89
C ASP A 20 -4.44 3.76 -2.35
N ALA A 21 -4.19 2.77 -1.47
CA ALA A 21 -4.49 1.36 -1.78
C ALA A 21 -5.98 1.14 -2.10
N GLN A 22 -6.88 1.79 -1.35
CA GLN A 22 -8.32 1.75 -1.61
C GLN A 22 -8.66 2.37 -2.96
N GLU A 23 -8.10 3.53 -3.30
CA GLU A 23 -8.33 4.21 -4.57
C GLU A 23 -7.86 3.37 -5.77
N HIS A 24 -6.64 2.82 -5.69
CA HIS A 24 -6.10 1.95 -6.73
C HIS A 24 -6.93 0.68 -6.90
N LEU A 25 -7.38 0.07 -5.79
CA LEU A 25 -8.24 -1.11 -5.85
C LEU A 25 -9.61 -0.79 -6.47
N ALA A 26 -10.21 0.36 -6.13
CA ALA A 26 -11.47 0.79 -6.72
C ALA A 26 -11.34 1.02 -8.23
N THR A 27 -10.23 1.63 -8.66
CA THR A 27 -9.91 1.84 -10.08
C THR A 27 -9.77 0.50 -10.81
N LEU A 28 -8.96 -0.42 -10.28
CA LEU A 28 -8.79 -1.78 -10.82
C LEU A 28 -10.15 -2.48 -11.02
N ILE A 29 -11.00 -2.48 -9.99
CA ILE A 29 -12.33 -3.11 -10.06
C ILE A 29 -13.19 -2.46 -11.14
N SER A 30 -13.18 -1.13 -11.22
CA SER A 30 -13.94 -0.38 -12.23
C SER A 30 -13.50 -0.71 -13.65
N GLU A 31 -12.19 -0.76 -13.89
CA GLU A 31 -11.62 -1.09 -15.20
C GLU A 31 -11.90 -2.53 -15.61
N MET A 32 -11.68 -3.49 -14.71
CA MET A 32 -12.01 -4.90 -14.96
C MET A 32 -13.50 -5.12 -15.20
N SER A 33 -14.37 -4.32 -14.59
CA SER A 33 -15.83 -4.45 -14.76
C SER A 33 -16.34 -3.81 -16.05
N SER A 34 -15.61 -2.86 -16.62
CA SER A 34 -16.04 -2.07 -17.79
C SER A 34 -15.36 -2.48 -19.09
N GLN A 35 -14.16 -3.07 -19.02
CA GLN A 35 -13.37 -3.44 -20.20
C GLN A 35 -13.48 -4.95 -20.46
N VAL A 36 -13.96 -5.32 -21.66
CA VAL A 36 -14.11 -6.74 -22.08
C VAL A 36 -12.76 -7.44 -22.25
N ASP A 37 -11.70 -6.68 -22.52
CA ASP A 37 -10.36 -7.14 -22.86
C ASP A 37 -9.31 -6.73 -21.82
N TYR A 38 -9.71 -6.49 -20.57
CA TYR A 38 -8.78 -6.18 -19.50
C TYR A 38 -7.73 -7.30 -19.34
N GLY A 39 -6.49 -6.98 -19.69
CA GLY A 39 -5.41 -7.96 -19.86
C GLY A 39 -4.56 -8.17 -18.61
N GLU A 40 -3.83 -9.29 -18.59
CA GLU A 40 -2.94 -9.66 -17.47
C GLU A 40 -1.83 -8.62 -17.21
N VAL A 41 -1.34 -7.94 -18.26
CA VAL A 41 -0.32 -6.89 -18.10
C VAL A 41 -0.85 -5.74 -17.24
N ASN A 42 -2.07 -5.28 -17.51
CA ASN A 42 -2.73 -4.21 -16.73
C ASN A 42 -3.00 -4.70 -15.31
N LEU A 43 -3.53 -5.92 -15.17
CA LEU A 43 -3.80 -6.52 -13.86
C LEU A 43 -2.56 -6.54 -12.97
N ARG A 44 -1.41 -6.93 -13.52
CA ARG A 44 -0.15 -6.98 -12.78
C ARG A 44 0.33 -5.60 -12.34
N VAL A 45 0.17 -4.58 -13.19
CA VAL A 45 0.55 -3.21 -12.87
C VAL A 45 -0.33 -2.65 -11.75
N ASP A 46 -1.65 -2.77 -11.90
CA ASP A 46 -2.61 -2.21 -10.96
C ASP A 46 -2.57 -2.91 -9.59
N LEU A 47 -2.48 -4.25 -9.58
CA LEU A 47 -2.21 -4.97 -8.34
C LEU A 47 -0.86 -4.61 -7.74
N GLY A 48 0.16 -4.35 -8.56
CA GLY A 48 1.47 -3.88 -8.10
C GLY A 48 1.37 -2.57 -7.32
N HIS A 49 0.54 -1.62 -7.77
CA HIS A 49 0.24 -0.39 -7.03
C HIS A 49 -0.44 -0.69 -5.69
N VAL A 50 -1.54 -1.46 -5.71
CA VAL A 50 -2.26 -1.85 -4.49
C VAL A 50 -1.33 -2.50 -3.47
N PHE A 51 -0.53 -3.48 -3.89
CA PHE A 51 0.42 -4.14 -3.00
C PHE A 51 1.48 -3.19 -2.46
N THR A 52 2.04 -2.32 -3.28
CA THR A 52 3.07 -1.37 -2.83
C THR A 52 2.58 -0.52 -1.67
N HIS A 53 1.34 -0.03 -1.74
CA HIS A 53 0.72 0.77 -0.70
C HIS A 53 0.38 -0.03 0.57
N LEU A 54 -0.22 -1.21 0.42
CA LEU A 54 -0.48 -2.11 1.55
C LEU A 54 0.80 -2.54 2.27
N ASN A 55 1.85 -2.81 1.50
CA ASN A 55 3.16 -3.15 2.04
C ASN A 55 3.75 -1.99 2.85
N ARG A 56 3.69 -0.75 2.34
CA ARG A 56 4.14 0.43 3.10
C ARG A 56 3.33 0.59 4.38
N ALA A 57 2.00 0.49 4.31
CA ALA A 57 1.14 0.59 5.49
C ALA A 57 1.48 -0.46 6.57
N TRP A 58 1.93 -1.65 6.17
CA TRP A 58 2.44 -2.69 7.08
C TRP A 58 3.80 -2.35 7.68
N HIS A 59 4.78 -1.94 6.86
CA HIS A 59 6.13 -1.63 7.33
C HIS A 59 6.18 -0.36 8.21
N LEU A 60 5.32 0.61 7.95
CA LEU A 60 5.24 1.86 8.71
C LEU A 60 4.53 1.71 10.08
N ARG A 61 3.95 0.54 10.38
CA ARG A 61 3.08 0.34 11.56
C ARG A 61 3.76 0.65 12.90
N ASP A 62 5.08 0.58 12.99
CA ASP A 62 5.84 0.81 14.23
C ASP A 62 6.87 1.95 14.09
N LEU A 63 6.88 2.66 12.96
CA LEU A 63 7.85 3.71 12.68
C LEU A 63 7.31 5.09 13.04
N THR A 64 8.10 5.85 13.80
CA THR A 64 7.81 7.25 14.15
C THR A 64 8.76 8.26 13.49
N GLU A 65 9.82 7.76 12.86
CA GLU A 65 10.85 8.55 12.18
C GLU A 65 10.56 8.62 10.68
N ASP A 66 11.05 9.69 10.05
CA ASP A 66 10.99 9.84 8.60
C ASP A 66 11.93 8.83 7.92
N LEU A 67 11.45 8.22 6.84
CA LEU A 67 12.24 7.33 6.01
C LEU A 67 13.01 8.11 4.95
N ASP A 68 14.26 7.73 4.72
CA ASP A 68 14.95 8.13 3.50
C ASP A 68 14.34 7.46 2.26
N GLN A 69 14.77 7.88 1.07
CA GLN A 69 14.24 7.35 -0.18
C GLN A 69 14.46 5.83 -0.31
N GLU A 70 15.60 5.31 0.13
CA GLU A 70 15.91 3.88 0.00
C GLU A 70 15.01 3.05 0.93
N GLN A 71 14.88 3.48 2.18
CA GLN A 71 13.97 2.89 3.16
C GLN A 71 12.51 2.94 2.68
N TRP A 72 12.10 4.06 2.07
CA TRP A 72 10.76 4.20 1.48
C TRP A 72 10.50 3.21 0.35
N GLN A 73 11.49 2.98 -0.53
CA GLN A 73 11.38 1.96 -1.58
C GLN A 73 11.33 0.55 -1.00
N ARG A 74 12.12 0.25 0.04
CA ARG A 74 12.10 -1.06 0.72
C ARG A 74 10.74 -1.32 1.38
N ALA A 75 10.13 -0.30 1.98
CA ALA A 75 8.81 -0.43 2.62
C ALA A 75 7.69 -0.81 1.63
N GLY A 76 7.85 -0.55 0.33
CA GLY A 76 6.91 -0.98 -0.70
C GLY A 76 7.03 -2.45 -1.11
N GLN A 77 8.09 -3.15 -0.70
CA GLN A 77 8.29 -4.56 -1.03
C GLN A 77 7.39 -5.46 -0.17
N PHE A 78 7.09 -6.66 -0.67
CA PHE A 78 6.29 -7.61 0.10
C PHE A 78 6.91 -7.91 1.47
N PRO A 79 6.10 -7.88 2.54
CA PRO A 79 6.57 -8.23 3.87
C PRO A 79 7.02 -9.68 3.90
N LYS A 80 8.05 -9.94 4.72
CA LYS A 80 8.62 -11.28 4.95
C LYS A 80 8.24 -11.84 6.32
N ASP A 81 7.52 -11.04 7.12
CA ASP A 81 7.09 -11.31 8.49
C ASP A 81 5.58 -11.54 8.59
N LEU A 82 4.90 -11.76 7.45
CA LEU A 82 3.49 -12.15 7.39
C LEU A 82 3.37 -13.59 6.88
N ASP A 83 2.76 -14.44 7.70
CA ASP A 83 2.35 -15.78 7.28
C ASP A 83 1.02 -15.70 6.50
N PRO A 84 0.84 -16.52 5.45
CA PRO A 84 -0.46 -16.66 4.80
C PRO A 84 -1.49 -17.22 5.80
N ILE A 85 -2.70 -16.66 5.79
CA ILE A 85 -3.84 -17.12 6.60
C ILE A 85 -4.67 -18.14 5.79
#